data_AF-A0A971GEW8-F1
#
_entry.id   AF-A0A971GEW8-F1
#
_cell.length_a   1.000
_cell.length_b   1.000
_cell.length_c   1.000
_cell.angle_alpha   90.00
_cell.angle_beta   90.00
_cell.angle_gamma   90.00
#
_symmetry.space_group_name_H-M   'P 1'
#
loop_
_entity.id
_entity.type
_entity.pdbx_description
1 polymer ?
#
loop_
_entity_poly.entity_id
_entity_poly.type
_entity_poly.pdbx_seq_one_letter_code
_entity_poly.pdbx_strand_id
1 'polypeptide(L)'
;MKDCSVKVYYYAIERWYFVDMDLKLQKLIRKEAEYKSTNLGLNLLISRLQRRYSINPSQAELDDCLQEIKAFIEKYASIMKNDIEAIKNL
;
A
#
# COMPACT_ATOMS: atom_id res chain seq x y z
N MET A 1 0.58 37.30 6.17
CA MET A 1 1.16 36.27 5.29
C MET A 1 1.93 35.21 6.12
N LYS A 2 1.24 34.33 6.86
CA LYS A 2 1.88 33.24 7.65
C LYS A 2 1.17 31.88 7.54
N ASP A 3 0.49 31.63 6.42
CA ASP A 3 -0.42 30.47 6.30
C ASP A 3 -0.05 29.48 5.18
N CYS A 4 1.06 29.72 4.46
CA CYS A 4 1.48 28.86 3.34
C CYS A 4 2.48 27.78 3.79
N SER A 5 3.43 28.10 4.68
CA SER A 5 4.48 27.16 5.08
C SER A 5 3.96 25.97 5.89
N VAL A 6 2.97 26.16 6.76
CA VAL A 6 2.43 25.06 7.59
C VAL A 6 1.69 24.04 6.74
N LYS A 7 0.91 24.48 5.74
CA LYS A 7 0.25 23.57 4.78
C LYS A 7 1.27 22.79 3.96
N VAL A 8 2.32 23.44 3.45
CA VAL A 8 3.37 22.74 2.68
C VAL A 8 4.06 21.67 3.52
N TYR A 9 4.35 21.95 4.79
CA TYR A 9 4.91 20.94 5.71
C TYR A 9 3.95 19.79 5.98
N TYR A 10 2.65 20.06 6.23
CA TYR A 10 1.65 19.01 6.42
C TYR A 10 1.48 18.14 5.17
N TYR A 11 1.37 18.76 3.99
CA TYR A 11 1.32 18.04 2.70
C TYR A 11 2.60 17.23 2.46
N ALA A 12 3.77 17.74 2.84
CA ALA A 12 5.02 17.00 2.73
C ALA A 12 5.05 15.80 3.70
N ILE A 13 4.54 15.94 4.92
CA ILE A 13 4.48 14.87 5.93
C ILE A 13 3.48 13.79 5.52
N GLU A 14 2.26 14.15 5.12
CA GLU A 14 1.25 13.19 4.63
C GLU A 14 1.74 12.44 3.38
N ARG A 15 2.43 13.15 2.47
CA ARG A 15 3.04 12.57 1.28
C ARG A 15 4.23 11.66 1.61
N TRP A 16 5.05 11.98 2.61
CA TRP A 16 6.13 11.11 3.10
C TRP A 16 5.60 9.85 3.77
N TYR A 17 4.53 9.97 4.56
CA TYR A 17 3.89 8.84 5.22
C TYR A 17 3.26 7.86 4.22
N PHE A 18 2.76 8.39 3.10
CA PHE A 18 2.26 7.58 1.98
C PHE A 18 3.38 6.85 1.22
N VAL A 19 4.58 7.46 1.09
CA VAL A 19 5.74 6.84 0.42
C VAL A 19 6.25 5.61 1.17
N ASP A 20 6.27 5.63 2.51
CA ASP A 20 6.71 4.46 3.29
C ASP A 20 5.75 3.28 3.11
N MET A 21 4.44 3.56 3.15
CA MET A 21 3.40 2.56 2.93
C MET A 21 3.52 1.91 1.54
N ASP A 22 3.79 2.70 0.51
CA ASP A 22 4.00 2.20 -0.85
C ASP A 22 5.15 1.20 -0.92
N LEU A 23 6.26 1.48 -0.23
CA LEU A 23 7.40 0.57 -0.17
C LEU A 23 7.03 -0.76 0.50
N LYS A 24 6.21 -0.75 1.56
CA LYS A 24 5.74 -1.99 2.20
C LYS A 24 4.86 -2.81 1.25
N LEU A 25 3.93 -2.16 0.56
CA LEU A 25 3.07 -2.83 -0.44
C LEU A 25 3.90 -3.41 -1.59
N GLN A 26 4.90 -2.68 -2.08
CA GLN A 26 5.80 -3.18 -3.11
C GLN A 26 6.50 -4.46 -2.66
N LYS A 27 7.06 -4.48 -1.45
CA LYS A 27 7.69 -5.68 -0.87
C LYS A 27 6.72 -6.86 -0.80
N LEU A 28 5.47 -6.61 -0.40
CA LEU A 28 4.44 -7.65 -0.38
C LEU A 28 4.12 -8.18 -1.78
N ILE A 29 3.95 -7.30 -2.78
CA ILE A 29 3.67 -7.69 -4.17
C ILE A 29 4.85 -8.48 -4.76
N ARG A 30 6.10 -8.11 -4.42
CA ARG A 30 7.32 -8.80 -4.85
C ARG A 30 7.62 -10.09 -4.09
N LYS A 31 6.82 -10.44 -3.06
CA LYS A 31 7.12 -11.53 -2.11
C LYS A 31 8.46 -11.37 -1.37
N GLU A 32 8.91 -10.14 -1.17
CA GLU A 32 10.08 -9.81 -0.35
C GLU A 32 9.75 -9.71 1.14
N ALA A 33 8.44 -9.61 1.47
CA ALA A 33 7.92 -9.68 2.82
C ALA A 33 6.67 -10.58 2.86
N GLU A 34 6.47 -11.27 3.98
CA GLU A 34 5.27 -12.07 4.22
C GLU A 34 4.31 -11.35 5.14
N TYR A 35 3.03 -11.39 4.79
CA TYR A 35 1.95 -10.86 5.60
C TYR A 35 0.70 -11.68 5.40
N LYS A 36 -0.03 -11.95 6.50
CA LYS A 36 -1.30 -12.67 6.48
C LYS A 36 -2.34 -11.89 7.28
N SER A 37 -3.36 -11.43 6.58
CA SER A 37 -4.50 -10.75 7.17
C SER A 37 -5.51 -11.73 7.76
N THR A 38 -6.32 -11.27 8.71
CA THR A 38 -7.56 -11.97 9.10
C THR A 38 -8.68 -11.78 8.08
N ASN A 39 -8.57 -10.77 7.21
CA ASN A 39 -9.47 -10.53 6.08
C ASN A 39 -9.10 -11.43 4.88
N LEU A 40 -9.99 -12.36 4.55
CA LEU A 40 -9.81 -13.27 3.42
C LEU A 40 -9.66 -12.52 2.08
N GLY A 41 -10.43 -11.45 1.87
CA GLY A 41 -10.38 -10.65 0.65
C GLY A 41 -9.00 -10.02 0.42
N LEU A 42 -8.36 -9.50 1.47
CA LEU A 42 -7.02 -8.95 1.38
C LEU A 42 -5.97 -10.03 1.05
N ASN A 43 -6.07 -11.20 1.69
CA ASN A 43 -5.16 -12.33 1.39
C ASN A 43 -5.27 -12.80 -0.07
N LEU A 44 -6.48 -12.92 -0.59
CA LEU A 44 -6.73 -13.31 -1.98
C LEU A 44 -6.21 -12.25 -2.94
N LEU A 45 -6.41 -10.98 -2.62
CA LEU A 45 -5.88 -9.86 -3.40
C LEU A 45 -4.36 -9.91 -3.47
N ILE A 46 -3.66 -9.97 -2.33
CA ILE A 46 -2.20 -10.06 -2.28
C ILE A 46 -1.69 -11.24 -3.10
N SER A 47 -2.28 -12.42 -2.93
CA SER A 47 -1.89 -13.64 -3.67
C SER A 47 -2.04 -13.46 -5.19
N ARG A 48 -3.13 -12.82 -5.63
CA ARG A 48 -3.39 -12.53 -7.05
C ARG A 48 -2.38 -11.52 -7.61
N LEU A 49 -2.10 -10.44 -6.88
CA LEU A 49 -1.13 -9.41 -7.30
C LEU A 49 0.29 -9.96 -7.39
N GLN A 50 0.71 -10.75 -6.40
CA GLN A 50 1.99 -11.45 -6.41
C GLN A 50 2.12 -12.36 -7.64
N ARG A 51 1.06 -13.12 -7.96
CA ARG A 51 1.05 -13.96 -9.17
C ARG A 51 1.14 -13.11 -10.44
N ARG A 52 0.35 -12.04 -10.53
CA ARG A 52 0.32 -11.15 -11.71
C ARG A 52 1.69 -10.52 -11.98
N TYR A 53 2.31 -9.94 -10.94
CA TYR A 53 3.66 -9.40 -11.03
C TYR A 53 4.71 -10.47 -11.36
N SER A 54 4.61 -11.67 -10.80
CA SER A 54 5.57 -12.75 -11.12
C SER A 54 5.55 -13.19 -12.59
N ILE A 55 4.42 -13.02 -13.28
CA ILE A 55 4.27 -13.33 -14.71
C ILE A 55 4.86 -12.21 -15.58
N ASN A 56 4.73 -10.95 -15.14
CA ASN A 56 5.20 -9.77 -15.85
C ASN A 56 5.89 -8.77 -14.89
N PRO A 57 7.16 -9.01 -14.49
CA PRO A 57 7.84 -8.20 -13.49
C PRO A 57 8.37 -6.88 -14.07
N SER A 58 7.44 -6.01 -14.48
CA SER A 58 7.74 -4.66 -14.99
C SER A 58 7.31 -3.59 -13.99
N GLN A 59 7.92 -2.39 -14.10
CA GLN A 59 7.53 -1.28 -13.23
C GLN A 59 6.06 -0.87 -13.47
N ALA A 60 5.59 -0.89 -14.71
CA ALA A 60 4.20 -0.59 -15.04
C ALA A 60 3.23 -1.56 -14.35
N GLU A 61 3.53 -2.87 -14.38
CA GLU A 61 2.72 -3.88 -13.70
C GLU A 61 2.72 -3.70 -12.17
N LEU A 62 3.87 -3.32 -11.60
CA LEU A 62 3.98 -3.03 -10.17
C LEU A 62 3.13 -1.82 -9.79
N ASP A 63 3.15 -0.77 -10.59
CA ASP A 63 2.36 0.45 -10.37
C ASP A 63 0.85 0.15 -10.42
N ASP A 64 0.43 -0.68 -11.38
CA ASP A 64 -0.96 -1.14 -11.49
C ASP A 64 -1.37 -1.99 -10.28
N CYS A 65 -0.50 -2.90 -9.82
CA CYS A 65 -0.73 -3.68 -8.61
C CYS A 65 -0.84 -2.78 -7.36
N LEU A 66 0.00 -1.76 -7.26
CA LEU A 66 -0.02 -0.79 -6.16
C LEU A 66 -1.32 0.01 -6.15
N GLN A 67 -1.76 0.52 -7.30
CA GLN A 67 -3.03 1.25 -7.38
C GLN A 67 -4.20 0.37 -6.95
N GLU A 68 -4.22 -0.89 -7.38
CA GLU A 68 -5.31 -1.80 -7.06
C GLU A 68 -5.40 -2.14 -5.57
N ILE A 69 -4.28 -2.42 -4.90
CA ILE A 69 -4.28 -2.70 -3.46
C ILE A 69 -4.65 -1.46 -2.64
N LYS A 70 -4.21 -0.26 -3.06
CA LYS A 70 -4.60 1.00 -2.42
C LYS A 70 -6.10 1.27 -2.55
N ALA A 71 -6.65 1.10 -3.75
CA ALA A 71 -8.08 1.27 -4.00
C ALA A 71 -8.92 0.28 -3.16
N PHE A 72 -8.43 -0.95 -2.97
CA PHE A 72 -9.07 -1.91 -2.07
C PHE A 72 -9.05 -1.42 -0.62
N ILE A 73 -7.88 -1.01 -0.12
CA ILE A 73 -7.73 -0.52 1.27
C ILE A 73 -8.62 0.70 1.50
N GLU A 74 -8.66 1.65 0.57
CA GLU A 74 -9.48 2.86 0.64
C GLU A 74 -10.98 2.51 0.67
N LYS A 75 -11.43 1.64 -0.23
CA LYS A 75 -12.83 1.19 -0.30
C LYS A 75 -13.29 0.51 1.00
N TYR A 76 -12.40 -0.19 1.68
CA TYR A 76 -12.71 -0.93 2.91
C TYR A 76 -12.05 -0.33 4.16
N ALA A 77 -11.73 0.98 4.14
CA ALA A 77 -10.96 1.65 5.18
C ALA A 77 -11.54 1.48 6.60
N SER A 78 -12.86 1.36 6.74
CA SER A 78 -13.53 1.15 8.03
C SER A 78 -13.12 -0.15 8.73
N ILE A 79 -12.75 -1.19 7.98
CA ILE A 79 -12.36 -2.51 8.49
C ILE A 79 -10.86 -2.83 8.29
N MET A 80 -10.13 -1.99 7.55
CA MET A 80 -8.71 -2.20 7.22
C MET A 80 -7.72 -1.57 8.21
N LYS A 81 -8.19 -0.89 9.26
CA LYS A 81 -7.32 -0.16 10.20
C LYS A 81 -6.20 -1.04 10.79
N ASN A 82 -6.55 -2.26 11.23
CA ASN A 82 -5.59 -3.18 11.82
C ASN A 82 -4.59 -3.70 10.78
N ASP A 83 -5.06 -3.98 9.56
CA ASP A 83 -4.19 -4.46 8.49
C ASP A 83 -3.22 -3.37 8.03
N ILE A 84 -3.69 -2.13 7.87
CA ILE A 84 -2.85 -0.98 7.55
C ILE A 84 -1.74 -0.83 8.59
N GLU A 85 -2.08 -0.88 9.87
CA GLU A 85 -1.10 -0.71 10.94
C GLU A 85 -0.09 -1.87 10.97
N ALA A 86 -0.54 -3.11 10.74
CA ALA A 86 0.36 -4.24 10.65
C ALA A 86 1.31 -4.13 9.45
N ILE A 87 0.82 -3.69 8.29
CA ILE A 87 1.64 -3.55 7.08
C ILE A 87 2.68 -2.42 7.21
N LYS A 88 2.35 -1.32 7.89
CA LYS A 88 3.34 -0.25 8.18
C LYS A 88 4.53 -0.75 8.99
N ASN A 89 4.33 -1.78 9.81
CA ASN A 89 5.35 -2.34 10.70
C ASN A 89 6.18 -3.48 10.07
N LEU A 90 6.00 -3.78 8.78
CA LEU A 90 6.84 -4.74 8.01
C LEU A 90 8.22 -4.17 7.67
#